data_AF-M9LWE7-F1
#
_entry.id   AF-M9LWE7-F1
#
_cell.length_a   1.000
_cell.length_b   1.000
_cell.length_c   1.000
_cell.angle_alpha   90.00
_cell.angle_beta   90.00
_cell.angle_gamma   90.00
#
_symmetry.space_group_name_H-M   'P 1'
#
loop_
_entity.id
_entity.type
_entity.pdbx_description
1 polymer ?
#
loop_
_entity_poly.entity_id
_entity_poly.type
_entity_poly.pdbx_seq_one_letter_code
_entity_poly.pdbx_strand_id
1 'polypeptide(L)'
;MTVKAALYNIIFGADKSNTPSSSASTSPLAQVPRQVLANLTAHSVHALQNLCDYRAKPGSEPCPAAIPAYRRAAVLLALFAGRNGELYVILSKRSARLRSHGGDTAIPGGRFEPTDRDLEFTARREAFEETGLPIDPTKAVKLCELPPFLSANELVVTPFVMLLTDHSIQPHLNPQEVDSLFSLPLVSFLYHNPPRPLRQSLHLPPSPEPEALRYMPENEVSPISDWHTCRDILWLDNNRVRRHTFWDERNPIRGLTSDILILAAAIAYGEKPLFSLTSPGQPTQAQLITLAFNSPLAVKKFRVKPRMQFLKAPDPHRTNDELQQPHDERPDFPLAPPLDPSPNPNGIDTARITKPKL
;
A
#
# COMPACT_ATOMS: atom_id res chain seq x y z
N MET A 1 4.08 20.68 27.13
CA MET A 1 3.48 19.98 25.97
C MET A 1 2.81 21.01 25.08
N THR A 2 3.05 21.02 23.77
CA THR A 2 2.31 21.89 22.84
C THR A 2 0.86 21.43 22.72
N VAL A 3 -0.07 22.34 22.40
CA VAL A 3 -1.51 22.02 22.22
C VAL A 3 -1.70 20.88 21.21
N LYS A 4 -0.89 20.85 20.14
CA LYS A 4 -0.85 19.75 19.16
C LYS A 4 -0.48 18.39 19.77
N ALA A 5 0.51 18.34 20.67
CA ALA A 5 0.95 17.10 21.32
C ALA A 5 -0.09 16.58 22.34
N ALA A 6 -0.78 17.48 23.05
CA ALA A 6 -1.87 17.11 23.94
C ALA A 6 -3.05 16.50 23.16
N LEU A 7 -3.46 17.14 22.06
CA LEU A 7 -4.52 16.63 21.19
C LEU A 7 -4.15 15.27 20.59
N TYR A 8 -2.92 15.12 20.10
CA TYR A 8 -2.42 13.86 19.53
C TYR A 8 -2.37 12.74 20.58
N ASN A 9 -1.92 13.03 21.81
CA ASN A 9 -1.90 12.02 22.88
C ASN A 9 -3.31 11.60 23.32
N ILE A 10 -4.29 12.51 23.23
CA ILE A 10 -5.72 12.21 23.45
C ILE A 10 -6.26 11.34 22.31
N ILE A 11 -5.82 11.57 21.07
CA ILE A 11 -6.33 10.95 19.84
C ILE A 11 -5.67 9.59 19.56
N PHE A 12 -4.38 9.43 19.82
CA PHE A 12 -3.57 8.25 19.43
C PHE A 12 -2.85 7.59 20.60
N GLY A 13 -3.05 8.07 21.83
CA GLY A 13 -2.38 7.55 23.03
C GLY A 13 -1.08 8.31 23.36
N ALA A 14 -0.63 8.20 24.61
CA ALA A 14 0.63 8.82 25.03
C ALA A 14 1.81 8.23 24.26
N ASP A 15 2.77 9.09 23.92
CA ASP A 15 4.06 8.67 23.37
C ASP A 15 4.71 7.61 24.28
N LYS A 16 4.78 6.37 23.80
CA LYS A 16 5.39 5.23 24.53
C LYS A 16 6.87 5.06 24.18
N SER A 17 7.45 5.97 23.39
CA SER A 17 8.87 5.93 23.08
C SER A 17 9.69 6.22 24.34
N ASN A 18 10.19 5.15 24.96
CA ASN A 18 11.25 5.27 25.94
C ASN A 18 12.60 5.26 25.20
N THR A 19 13.51 6.07 25.73
CA THR A 19 14.96 6.18 25.47
C THR A 19 15.41 7.12 24.33
N PRO A 20 16.20 8.16 24.63
CA PRO A 20 16.94 8.90 23.61
C PRO A 20 18.09 8.03 23.08
N SER A 21 18.14 7.79 21.77
CA SER A 21 19.31 7.17 21.11
C SER A 21 20.41 8.23 20.94
N SER A 22 21.50 8.08 21.69
CA SER A 22 22.72 8.85 21.48
C SER A 22 23.56 8.19 20.39
N SER A 23 23.45 8.64 19.15
CA SER A 23 24.59 8.49 18.22
C SER A 23 24.69 9.71 17.31
N ALA A 24 25.77 10.46 17.51
CA ALA A 24 26.19 11.55 16.66
C ALA A 24 26.77 10.96 15.36
N SER A 25 25.89 10.72 14.40
CA SER A 25 26.22 10.76 12.98
C SER A 25 25.20 11.70 12.34
N THR A 26 25.56 12.38 11.25
CA THR A 26 24.67 13.30 10.51
C THR A 26 23.40 12.58 10.07
N SER A 27 22.41 12.54 10.95
CA SER A 27 21.09 11.95 10.71
C SER A 27 20.47 12.64 9.50
N PRO A 28 19.83 11.91 8.56
CA PRO A 28 19.04 12.52 7.49
C PRO A 28 18.02 13.54 8.03
N LEU A 29 17.56 13.37 9.27
CA LEU A 29 16.68 14.32 9.94
C LEU A 29 17.30 15.71 10.13
N ALA A 30 18.64 15.81 10.23
CA ALA A 30 19.35 17.08 10.31
C ALA A 30 19.28 17.89 9.00
N GLN A 31 19.00 17.24 7.87
CA GLN A 31 18.79 17.88 6.57
C GLN A 31 17.36 18.40 6.40
N VAL A 32 16.43 18.00 7.27
CA VAL A 32 15.03 18.45 7.24
C VAL A 32 14.93 19.87 7.80
N PRO A 33 14.31 20.83 7.09
CA PRO A 33 14.12 22.18 7.60
C PRO A 33 13.36 22.20 8.93
N ARG A 34 13.81 23.02 9.88
CA ARG A 34 13.19 23.11 11.23
C ARG A 34 11.71 23.48 11.19
N GLN A 35 11.29 24.27 10.20
CA GLN A 35 9.90 24.65 9.98
C GLN A 35 9.01 23.44 9.68
N VAL A 36 9.52 22.46 8.92
CA VAL A 36 8.81 21.21 8.62
C VAL A 36 8.62 20.38 9.89
N LEU A 37 9.68 20.25 10.70
CA LEU A 37 9.61 19.53 11.97
C LEU A 37 8.67 20.20 12.99
N ALA A 38 8.60 21.54 13.00
CA ALA A 38 7.70 22.29 13.88
C ALA A 38 6.21 22.08 13.54
N ASN A 39 5.89 21.64 12.32
CA ASN A 39 4.51 21.32 11.92
C ASN A 39 4.05 19.95 12.41
N LEU A 40 4.98 19.06 12.75
CA LEU A 40 4.73 17.69 13.17
C LEU A 40 4.46 17.57 14.68
N THR A 41 3.78 16.51 15.07
CA THR A 41 3.66 16.11 16.48
C THR A 41 4.95 15.47 16.98
N ALA A 42 5.16 15.44 18.30
CA ALA A 42 6.34 14.78 18.89
C ALA A 42 6.44 13.31 18.47
N HIS A 43 5.30 12.61 18.44
CA HIS A 43 5.22 11.23 17.98
C HIS A 43 5.63 11.06 16.51
N SER A 44 5.22 11.99 15.64
CA SER A 44 5.62 11.99 14.22
C SER A 44 7.11 12.31 14.04
N VAL A 45 7.67 13.22 14.84
CA VAL A 45 9.11 13.50 14.83
C VAL A 45 9.91 12.27 15.29
N HIS A 46 9.46 11.60 16.34
CA HIS A 46 10.07 10.33 16.77
C HIS A 46 9.96 9.27 15.67
N ALA A 47 8.82 9.21 14.96
CA ALA A 47 8.65 8.27 13.87
C ALA A 47 9.60 8.52 12.68
N LEU A 48 9.86 9.79 12.35
CA LEU A 48 10.90 10.15 11.37
C LEU A 48 12.30 9.78 11.85
N GLN A 49 12.60 9.95 13.15
CA GLN A 49 13.88 9.54 13.72
C GLN A 49 14.10 8.02 13.60
N ASN A 50 13.08 7.22 13.91
CA ASN A 50 13.14 5.76 13.75
C ASN A 50 13.38 5.34 12.29
N LEU A 51 12.77 6.04 11.32
CA LEU A 51 13.04 5.81 9.90
C LEU A 51 14.48 6.17 9.54
N CYS A 52 15.03 7.28 10.04
CA CYS A 52 16.42 7.68 9.80
C CYS A 52 17.45 6.72 10.43
N ASP A 53 17.13 6.19 11.60
CA ASP A 53 17.96 5.24 12.34
C ASP A 53 17.82 3.80 11.82
N TYR A 54 16.83 3.53 10.98
CA TYR A 54 16.60 2.21 10.43
C TYR A 54 17.83 1.67 9.69
N ARG A 55 18.19 0.43 9.99
CA ARG A 55 19.19 -0.35 9.27
C ARG A 55 18.58 -1.69 8.87
N ALA A 56 18.76 -2.06 7.61
CA ALA A 56 18.33 -3.37 7.12
C ALA A 56 18.97 -4.47 7.95
N LYS A 57 18.19 -5.51 8.27
CA LYS A 57 18.71 -6.69 8.96
C LYS A 57 19.55 -7.53 8.00
N PRO A 58 20.54 -8.29 8.49
CA PRO A 58 21.22 -9.28 7.67
C PRO A 58 20.22 -10.22 6.98
N GLY A 59 20.39 -10.48 5.69
CA GLY A 59 19.46 -11.21 4.84
C GLY A 59 18.28 -10.41 4.27
N SER A 60 18.21 -9.10 4.53
CA SER A 60 17.21 -8.16 3.97
C SER A 60 17.84 -6.95 3.29
N GLU A 61 19.10 -7.10 2.89
CA GLU A 61 19.94 -6.09 2.24
C GLU A 61 19.33 -5.56 0.94
N PRO A 62 19.86 -4.43 0.40
CA PRO A 62 19.42 -3.86 -0.87
C PRO A 62 19.28 -4.88 -1.99
N CYS A 63 18.45 -4.53 -2.99
CA CYS A 63 18.20 -5.37 -4.16
C CYS A 63 19.50 -6.02 -4.69
N PRO A 64 19.60 -7.37 -4.70
CA PRO A 64 20.84 -8.02 -5.06
C PRO A 64 21.31 -7.63 -6.46
N ALA A 65 22.62 -7.36 -6.61
CA ALA A 65 23.21 -7.01 -7.91
C ALA A 65 23.05 -8.11 -8.97
N ALA A 66 22.82 -9.36 -8.56
CA ALA A 66 22.53 -10.48 -9.43
C ALA A 66 21.16 -10.40 -10.13
N ILE A 67 20.21 -9.60 -9.61
CA ILE A 67 18.90 -9.43 -10.24
C ILE A 67 19.07 -8.67 -11.56
N PRO A 68 18.56 -9.15 -12.70
CA PRO A 68 18.69 -8.43 -13.97
C PRO A 68 18.03 -7.04 -13.92
N ALA A 69 18.65 -6.04 -14.56
CA ALA A 69 18.18 -4.64 -14.53
C ALA A 69 16.69 -4.49 -14.91
N TYR A 70 16.23 -5.18 -15.96
CA TYR A 70 14.83 -5.16 -16.42
C TYR A 70 13.81 -5.80 -15.44
N ARG A 71 14.31 -6.44 -14.37
CA ARG A 71 13.50 -7.01 -13.28
C ARG A 71 13.57 -6.20 -12.00
N ARG A 72 14.30 -5.08 -12.00
CA ARG A 72 14.38 -4.16 -10.87
C ARG A 72 13.35 -3.04 -11.05
N ALA A 73 12.80 -2.61 -9.94
CA ALA A 73 11.88 -1.50 -9.85
C ALA A 73 12.09 -0.77 -8.53
N ALA A 74 11.64 0.47 -8.45
CA ALA A 74 11.74 1.26 -7.25
C ALA A 74 10.49 2.13 -7.07
N VAL A 75 10.11 2.35 -5.81
CA VAL A 75 8.94 3.16 -5.44
C VAL A 75 9.31 4.22 -4.42
N LEU A 76 8.70 5.39 -4.52
CA LEU A 76 8.89 6.53 -3.64
C LEU A 76 7.73 6.63 -2.65
N LEU A 77 7.96 6.18 -1.42
CA LEU A 77 7.02 6.32 -0.31
C LEU A 77 7.14 7.74 0.25
N ALA A 78 6.37 8.66 -0.34
CA ALA A 78 6.36 10.08 0.01
C ALA A 78 5.55 10.31 1.29
N LEU A 79 6.24 10.72 2.34
CA LEU A 79 5.67 11.16 3.61
C LEU A 79 5.55 12.67 3.65
N PHE A 80 4.52 13.18 4.32
CA PHE A 80 4.36 14.60 4.59
C PHE A 80 3.60 14.84 5.90
N ALA A 81 3.71 16.06 6.43
CA ALA A 81 2.97 16.49 7.61
C ALA A 81 1.51 16.76 7.26
N GLY A 82 0.60 16.01 7.87
CA GLY A 82 -0.84 16.27 7.81
C GLY A 82 -1.25 17.52 8.59
N ARG A 83 -2.52 17.89 8.48
CA ARG A 83 -3.08 19.11 9.10
C ARG A 83 -2.86 19.16 10.63
N ASN A 84 -2.94 18.01 11.30
CA ASN A 84 -2.74 17.90 12.74
C ASN A 84 -1.30 17.52 13.13
N GLY A 85 -0.37 17.50 12.18
CA GLY A 85 1.04 17.15 12.39
C GLY A 85 1.32 15.64 12.45
N GLU A 86 0.36 14.81 12.06
CA GLU A 86 0.55 13.37 11.87
C GLU A 86 1.23 13.08 10.51
N LEU A 87 1.96 11.96 10.39
CA LEU A 87 2.57 11.58 9.11
C LEU A 87 1.53 10.95 8.19
N TYR A 88 1.40 11.50 6.99
CA TYR A 88 0.61 10.92 5.90
C TYR A 88 1.54 10.37 4.82
N VAL A 89 1.07 9.34 4.12
CA VAL A 89 1.69 8.80 2.90
C VAL A 89 0.86 9.15 1.67
N ILE A 90 1.52 9.50 0.57
CA ILE A 90 0.87 9.71 -0.73
C ILE A 90 0.74 8.39 -1.49
N LEU A 91 -0.44 8.15 -2.05
CA LEU A 91 -0.77 7.01 -2.89
C LEU A 91 -1.42 7.49 -4.19
N SER A 92 -1.26 6.72 -5.26
CA SER A 92 -1.90 6.95 -6.54
C SER A 92 -2.92 5.87 -6.85
N LYS A 93 -4.02 6.27 -7.49
CA LYS A 93 -4.90 5.35 -8.22
C LYS A 93 -4.41 5.30 -9.66
N ARG A 94 -3.88 4.15 -10.06
CA ARG A 94 -3.36 3.93 -11.41
C ARG A 94 -4.49 4.04 -12.43
N SER A 95 -4.19 4.56 -13.61
CA SER A 95 -5.20 4.70 -14.66
C SER A 95 -5.79 3.35 -15.05
N ALA A 96 -7.12 3.29 -15.15
CA ALA A 96 -7.83 2.10 -15.60
C ALA A 96 -7.40 1.62 -17.00
N ARG A 97 -6.78 2.50 -17.79
CA ARG A 97 -6.31 2.23 -19.17
C ARG A 97 -4.98 1.48 -19.25
N LEU A 98 -4.28 1.32 -18.13
CA LEU A 98 -2.98 0.67 -18.11
C LEU A 98 -3.08 -0.83 -18.36
N ARG A 99 -2.14 -1.36 -19.17
CA ARG A 99 -2.08 -2.79 -19.55
C ARG A 99 -1.85 -3.74 -18.37
N SER A 100 -1.35 -3.24 -17.24
CA SER A 100 -1.12 -4.01 -16.02
C SER A 100 -1.46 -3.17 -14.78
N HIS A 101 -2.17 -3.77 -13.82
CA HIS A 101 -2.57 -3.14 -12.55
C HIS A 101 -3.35 -1.83 -12.75
N GLY A 102 -4.16 -1.75 -13.82
CA GLY A 102 -5.02 -0.59 -14.05
C GLY A 102 -6.08 -0.48 -12.97
N GLY A 103 -6.28 0.73 -12.44
CA GLY A 103 -7.22 0.99 -11.34
C GLY A 103 -6.72 0.63 -9.95
N ASP A 104 -5.56 -0.04 -9.81
CA ASP A 104 -5.02 -0.41 -8.50
C ASP A 104 -4.41 0.79 -7.76
N THR A 105 -4.43 0.71 -6.42
CA THR A 105 -3.72 1.66 -5.58
C THR A 105 -2.24 1.29 -5.49
N ALA A 106 -1.36 2.26 -5.76
CA ALA A 106 0.08 2.08 -5.76
C ALA A 106 0.81 3.20 -5.01
N ILE A 107 2.03 2.88 -4.57
CA ILE A 107 3.03 3.89 -4.24
C ILE A 107 3.65 4.34 -5.58
N PRO A 108 3.82 5.65 -5.83
CA PRO A 108 4.43 6.15 -7.07
C PRO A 108 5.79 5.50 -7.35
N GLY A 109 6.03 5.11 -8.58
CA GLY A 109 7.26 4.40 -8.94
C GLY A 109 7.10 3.41 -10.09
N GLY A 110 8.23 2.87 -10.54
CA GLY A 110 8.27 2.07 -11.75
C GLY A 110 9.57 1.31 -11.94
N ARG A 111 9.88 0.97 -13.19
CA ARG A 111 10.98 0.07 -13.53
C ARG A 111 12.29 0.83 -13.63
N PHE A 112 13.37 0.15 -13.28
CA PHE A 112 14.71 0.66 -13.53
C PHE A 112 14.98 0.75 -15.03
N GLU A 113 15.45 1.90 -15.49
CA GLU A 113 15.87 2.11 -16.88
C GLU A 113 17.40 2.12 -16.99
N PRO A 114 17.99 1.72 -18.13
CA PRO A 114 19.45 1.73 -18.31
C PRO A 114 20.11 3.10 -18.12
N THR A 115 19.34 4.18 -18.26
CA THR A 115 19.76 5.57 -18.05
C THR A 115 19.71 6.00 -16.59
N ASP A 116 19.05 5.24 -15.71
CA ASP A 116 18.98 5.53 -14.29
C ASP A 116 20.35 5.24 -13.63
N ARG A 117 20.86 6.21 -12.87
CA ARG A 117 22.15 6.05 -12.17
C ARG A 117 22.10 5.04 -11.01
N ASP A 118 20.94 4.92 -10.37
CA ASP A 118 20.65 4.04 -9.25
C ASP A 118 19.14 3.90 -9.05
N LEU A 119 18.72 3.00 -8.14
CA LEU A 119 17.29 2.76 -7.87
C LEU A 119 16.60 3.90 -7.13
N GLU A 120 17.34 4.74 -6.40
CA GLU A 120 16.76 5.93 -5.77
C GLU A 120 16.33 6.92 -6.85
N PHE A 121 17.18 7.13 -7.85
CA PHE A 121 16.87 7.96 -9.00
C PHE A 121 15.68 7.40 -9.78
N THR A 122 15.60 6.08 -10.01
CA THR A 122 14.41 5.45 -10.59
C THR A 122 13.14 5.82 -9.82
N ALA A 123 13.13 5.68 -8.49
CA ALA A 123 11.96 6.02 -7.67
C ALA A 123 11.56 7.49 -7.82
N ARG A 124 12.54 8.41 -7.84
CA ARG A 124 12.30 9.85 -7.99
C ARG A 124 11.83 10.23 -9.39
N ARG A 125 12.43 9.67 -10.44
CA ARG A 125 12.05 9.91 -11.84
C ARG A 125 10.61 9.48 -12.08
N GLU A 126 10.30 8.22 -11.75
CA GLU A 126 8.96 7.66 -11.94
C GLU A 126 7.91 8.42 -11.14
N ALA A 127 8.18 8.75 -9.87
CA ALA A 127 7.26 9.56 -9.08
C ALA A 127 7.05 10.97 -9.66
N PHE A 128 8.09 11.59 -10.22
CA PHE A 128 7.99 12.86 -10.91
C PHE A 128 7.15 12.75 -12.20
N GLU A 129 7.38 11.73 -13.02
CA GLU A 129 6.66 11.50 -14.28
C GLU A 129 5.18 11.15 -14.05
N GLU A 130 4.88 10.30 -13.07
CA GLU A 130 3.51 9.86 -12.76
C GLU A 130 2.71 10.97 -12.06
N THR A 131 3.33 11.71 -11.13
CA THR A 131 2.62 12.51 -10.12
C THR A 131 3.14 13.94 -9.94
N GLY A 132 4.27 14.30 -10.56
CA GLY A 132 4.92 15.60 -10.37
C GLY A 132 5.63 15.75 -9.02
N LEU A 133 5.80 14.67 -8.25
CA LEU A 133 6.56 14.70 -6.99
C LEU A 133 8.03 15.08 -7.26
N PRO A 134 8.66 15.88 -6.38
CA PRO A 134 9.94 16.50 -6.70
C PRO A 134 11.08 15.48 -6.81
N ILE A 135 11.82 15.58 -7.91
CA ILE A 135 13.09 14.86 -8.10
C ILE A 135 14.20 15.43 -7.20
N ASP A 136 14.08 16.72 -6.82
CA ASP A 136 15.06 17.45 -6.03
C ASP A 136 15.17 16.88 -4.60
N PRO A 137 16.36 16.39 -4.18
CA PRO A 137 16.57 15.80 -2.86
C PRO A 137 16.41 16.81 -1.71
N THR A 138 16.48 18.11 -1.98
CA THR A 138 16.24 19.15 -0.96
C THR A 138 14.75 19.34 -0.65
N LYS A 139 13.88 19.01 -1.62
CA LYS A 139 12.42 19.07 -1.52
C LYS A 139 11.78 17.75 -1.09
N ALA A 140 12.49 16.64 -1.31
CA ALA A 140 12.14 15.30 -0.84
C ALA A 140 13.37 14.62 -0.24
N VAL A 141 13.53 14.78 1.08
CA VAL A 141 14.68 14.27 1.83
C VAL A 141 14.50 12.77 2.06
N LYS A 142 15.48 11.97 1.62
CA LYS A 142 15.49 10.52 1.85
C LYS A 142 15.73 10.24 3.34
N LEU A 143 14.83 9.44 3.94
CA LEU A 143 14.95 8.99 5.32
C LEU A 143 15.66 7.64 5.39
N CYS A 144 15.20 6.68 4.60
CA CYS A 144 15.80 5.35 4.51
C CYS A 144 15.41 4.62 3.22
N GLU A 145 16.10 3.50 3.00
CA GLU A 145 15.77 2.47 2.00
C GLU A 145 15.23 1.25 2.75
N LEU A 146 14.09 0.70 2.29
CA LEU A 146 13.51 -0.51 2.86
C LEU A 146 13.98 -1.74 2.08
N PRO A 147 13.95 -2.94 2.70
CA PRO A 147 14.22 -4.19 2.01
C PRO A 147 13.37 -4.37 0.76
N PRO A 148 13.91 -5.01 -0.29
CA PRO A 148 13.18 -5.22 -1.53
C PRO A 148 12.06 -6.24 -1.35
N PHE A 149 10.99 -6.07 -2.13
CA PHE A 149 9.85 -6.96 -2.17
C PHE A 149 9.68 -7.57 -3.56
N LEU A 150 9.21 -8.82 -3.62
CA LEU A 150 8.86 -9.44 -4.87
C LEU A 150 7.41 -9.10 -5.24
N SER A 151 7.22 -8.54 -6.43
CA SER A 151 5.88 -8.31 -6.99
C SER A 151 5.31 -9.57 -7.66
N ALA A 152 3.98 -9.59 -7.86
CA ALA A 152 3.30 -10.66 -8.61
C ALA A 152 3.81 -10.84 -10.05
N ASN A 153 4.38 -9.78 -10.64
CA ASN A 153 4.99 -9.80 -11.97
C ASN A 153 6.49 -10.15 -11.95
N GLU A 154 7.01 -10.62 -10.82
CA GLU A 154 8.41 -10.97 -10.62
C GLU A 154 9.36 -9.78 -10.88
N LEU A 155 8.93 -8.58 -10.51
CA LEU A 155 9.82 -7.44 -10.30
C LEU A 155 10.27 -7.41 -8.85
N VAL A 156 11.55 -7.13 -8.63
CA VAL A 156 12.12 -6.84 -7.31
C VAL A 156 12.01 -5.33 -7.09
N VAL A 157 11.08 -4.95 -6.21
CA VAL A 157 10.69 -3.56 -5.96
C VAL A 157 11.38 -3.07 -4.70
N THR A 158 12.18 -2.00 -4.81
CA THR A 158 12.90 -1.38 -3.69
C THR A 158 12.19 -0.11 -3.23
N PRO A 159 11.65 -0.05 -2.01
CA PRO A 159 10.99 1.15 -1.50
C PRO A 159 11.98 2.16 -0.91
N PHE A 160 11.86 3.41 -1.31
CA PHE A 160 12.59 4.54 -0.73
C PHE A 160 11.62 5.43 0.04
N VAL A 161 11.85 5.62 1.34
CA VAL A 161 11.03 6.48 2.19
C VAL A 161 11.59 7.89 2.17
N MET A 162 10.76 8.85 1.78
CA MET A 162 11.18 10.25 1.65
C MET A 162 10.20 11.18 2.35
N LEU A 163 10.70 12.22 3.00
CA LEU A 163 9.89 13.28 3.58
C LEU A 163 9.83 14.46 2.61
N LEU A 164 8.62 14.84 2.19
CA LEU A 164 8.38 16.07 1.46
C LEU A 164 8.54 17.26 2.41
N THR A 165 9.43 18.17 2.07
CA THR A 165 9.76 19.36 2.88
C THR A 165 9.19 20.65 2.29
N ASP A 166 8.81 20.63 1.01
CA ASP A 166 8.22 21.77 0.32
C ASP A 166 6.68 21.65 0.28
N HIS A 167 6.00 22.51 1.04
CA HIS A 167 4.53 22.54 1.08
C HIS A 167 3.89 23.22 -0.15
N SER A 168 4.70 23.80 -1.05
CA SER A 168 4.23 24.42 -2.29
C SER A 168 4.12 23.44 -3.46
N ILE A 169 4.51 22.18 -3.26
CA ILE A 169 4.41 21.14 -4.29
C ILE A 169 2.95 21.02 -4.74
N GLN A 170 2.72 21.28 -6.02
CA GLN A 170 1.46 20.99 -6.69
C GLN A 170 1.67 19.77 -7.57
N PRO A 171 1.11 18.59 -7.21
CA PRO A 171 1.23 17.41 -8.02
C PRO A 171 0.68 17.64 -9.44
N HIS A 172 1.45 17.26 -10.44
CA HIS A 172 1.04 17.29 -11.84
C HIS A 172 0.88 15.85 -12.31
N LEU A 173 -0.37 15.39 -12.40
CA LEU A 173 -0.65 13.99 -12.71
C LEU A 173 -0.52 13.74 -14.21
N ASN A 174 0.17 12.68 -14.58
CA ASN A 174 0.08 12.16 -15.94
C ASN A 174 -1.22 11.33 -16.07
N PRO A 175 -2.25 11.82 -16.78
CA PRO A 175 -3.55 11.15 -16.84
C PRO A 175 -3.52 9.83 -17.62
N GLN A 176 -2.43 9.50 -18.32
CA GLN A 176 -2.26 8.20 -18.95
C GLN A 176 -1.87 7.11 -17.95
N GLU A 177 -1.35 7.51 -16.78
CA GLU A 177 -0.78 6.59 -15.79
C GLU A 177 -1.47 6.69 -14.43
N VAL A 178 -1.95 7.87 -14.06
CA VAL A 178 -2.55 8.17 -12.75
C VAL A 178 -3.88 8.89 -12.94
N ASP A 179 -4.95 8.31 -12.39
CA ASP A 179 -6.28 8.93 -12.40
C ASP A 179 -6.44 9.94 -11.25
N SER A 180 -5.85 9.65 -10.09
CA SER A 180 -5.96 10.52 -8.90
C SER A 180 -4.85 10.24 -7.88
N LEU A 181 -4.52 11.24 -7.06
CA LEU A 181 -3.75 11.06 -5.83
C LEU A 181 -4.65 11.16 -4.61
N PHE A 182 -4.24 10.44 -3.57
CA PHE A 182 -4.81 10.58 -2.25
C PHE A 182 -3.77 10.28 -1.19
N SER A 183 -4.12 10.52 0.07
CA SER A 183 -3.22 10.29 1.19
C SER A 183 -3.94 9.67 2.38
N LEU A 184 -3.19 8.90 3.15
CA LEU A 184 -3.67 8.25 4.37
C LEU A 184 -2.65 8.42 5.50
N PRO A 185 -3.07 8.47 6.78
CA PRO A 185 -2.15 8.49 7.91
C PRO A 185 -1.30 7.22 7.90
N LEU A 186 0.02 7.33 7.94
CA LEU A 186 0.92 6.16 7.90
C LEU A 186 0.63 5.19 9.06
N VAL A 187 0.27 5.72 10.23
CA VAL A 187 -0.04 4.93 11.43
C VAL A 187 -1.23 3.98 11.24
N SER A 188 -2.13 4.23 10.30
CA SER A 188 -3.33 3.39 10.09
C SER A 188 -3.02 1.99 9.59
N PHE A 189 -1.87 1.80 8.94
CA PHE A 189 -1.42 0.50 8.45
C PHE A 189 -0.97 -0.46 9.57
N LEU A 190 -1.00 -0.02 10.84
CA LEU A 190 -0.78 -0.88 12.00
C LEU A 190 -2.06 -1.44 12.61
N TYR A 191 -3.23 -0.95 12.21
CA TYR A 191 -4.49 -1.29 12.84
C TYR A 191 -5.31 -2.23 11.99
N HIS A 192 -5.85 -3.28 12.61
CA HIS A 192 -6.95 -4.04 12.00
C HIS A 192 -8.25 -3.23 12.08
N ASN A 193 -8.56 -2.74 13.28
CA ASN A 193 -9.66 -1.82 13.54
C ASN A 193 -9.08 -0.51 14.08
N PRO A 194 -9.10 0.59 13.30
CA PRO A 194 -8.55 1.86 13.73
C PRO A 194 -9.31 2.40 14.95
N PRO A 195 -8.62 3.03 15.93
CA PRO A 195 -9.29 3.69 17.04
C PRO A 195 -10.11 4.88 16.52
N ARG A 196 -11.18 5.24 17.25
CA ARG A 196 -12.12 6.33 16.86
C ARG A 196 -11.44 7.58 16.30
N PRO A 197 -10.36 8.10 16.91
CA PRO A 197 -9.80 9.35 16.44
C PRO A 197 -9.06 9.21 15.10
N LEU A 198 -8.52 8.01 14.81
CA LEU A 198 -7.94 7.69 13.51
C LEU A 198 -9.00 7.49 12.42
N ARG A 199 -10.18 6.97 12.79
CA ARG A 199 -11.28 6.72 11.84
C ARG A 199 -11.73 8.00 11.14
N GLN A 200 -11.73 9.13 11.83
CA GLN A 200 -12.02 10.43 11.22
C GLN A 200 -11.03 10.80 10.10
N SER A 201 -9.72 10.63 10.34
CA SER A 201 -8.68 10.87 9.33
C SER A 201 -8.75 9.90 8.15
N LEU A 202 -9.41 8.76 8.32
CA LEU A 202 -9.64 7.73 7.31
C LEU A 202 -10.98 7.88 6.58
N HIS A 203 -11.80 8.89 6.92
CA HIS A 203 -13.18 9.04 6.42
C HIS A 203 -14.07 7.82 6.71
N LEU A 204 -13.80 7.13 7.81
CA LEU A 204 -14.59 5.99 8.28
C LEU A 204 -15.66 6.45 9.30
N PRO A 205 -16.80 5.73 9.40
CA PRO A 205 -17.80 6.02 10.44
C PRO A 205 -17.20 5.84 11.84
N PRO A 206 -17.69 6.49 12.91
CA PRO A 206 -17.08 6.44 14.24
C PRO A 206 -16.90 5.03 14.83
N SER A 207 -17.72 4.09 14.40
CA SER A 207 -17.60 2.66 14.66
C SER A 207 -17.97 1.88 13.40
N PRO A 208 -17.45 0.65 13.20
CA PRO A 208 -17.86 -0.18 12.07
C PRO A 208 -19.37 -0.39 12.06
N GLU A 209 -20.00 -0.16 10.91
CA GLU A 209 -21.44 -0.38 10.78
C GLU A 209 -21.75 -1.88 10.59
N PRO A 210 -22.68 -2.46 11.38
CA PRO A 210 -22.99 -3.89 11.28
C PRO A 210 -23.41 -4.38 9.89
N GLU A 211 -23.98 -3.51 9.07
CA GLU A 211 -24.44 -3.83 7.71
C GLU A 211 -23.30 -3.83 6.69
N ALA A 212 -22.36 -2.88 6.77
CA ALA A 212 -21.15 -2.84 5.93
C ALA A 212 -20.27 -4.10 6.14
N LEU A 213 -20.30 -4.66 7.34
CA LEU A 213 -19.59 -5.90 7.70
C LEU A 213 -20.15 -7.15 7.00
N ARG A 214 -21.38 -7.14 6.48
CA ARG A 214 -22.01 -8.31 5.83
C ARG A 214 -21.48 -8.61 4.42
N TYR A 215 -20.87 -7.62 3.76
CA TYR A 215 -20.37 -7.74 2.39
C TYR A 215 -18.88 -8.09 2.32
N MET A 216 -18.25 -8.39 3.47
CA MET A 216 -16.84 -8.74 3.53
C MET A 216 -16.59 -10.17 3.01
N PRO A 217 -15.46 -10.43 2.33
CA PRO A 217 -15.20 -11.74 1.74
C PRO A 217 -15.10 -12.84 2.80
N GLU A 218 -15.73 -13.99 2.55
CA GLU A 218 -15.72 -15.14 3.48
C GLU A 218 -14.35 -15.82 3.61
N ASN A 219 -13.44 -15.59 2.66
CA ASN A 219 -12.12 -16.24 2.61
C ASN A 219 -11.03 -15.51 3.41
N GLU A 220 -11.40 -14.50 4.20
CA GLU A 220 -10.47 -13.76 5.04
C GLU A 220 -10.12 -14.58 6.29
N VAL A 221 -8.84 -14.54 6.67
CA VAL A 221 -8.29 -15.14 7.90
C VAL A 221 -8.49 -14.20 9.09
N SER A 222 -8.52 -12.90 8.85
CA SER A 222 -8.84 -11.91 9.87
C SER A 222 -10.34 -11.91 10.21
N PRO A 223 -10.71 -11.48 11.43
CA PRO A 223 -12.07 -11.06 11.71
C PRO A 223 -12.57 -10.00 10.72
N ILE A 224 -13.89 -9.82 10.67
CA ILE A 224 -14.51 -8.81 9.81
C ILE A 224 -14.11 -7.41 10.29
N SER A 225 -13.70 -6.56 9.35
CA SER A 225 -13.36 -5.16 9.59
C SER A 225 -13.64 -4.34 8.35
N ASP A 226 -14.05 -3.09 8.54
CA ASP A 226 -14.27 -2.11 7.47
C ASP A 226 -13.02 -1.33 7.08
N TRP A 227 -11.87 -1.65 7.69
CA TRP A 227 -10.58 -1.02 7.40
C TRP A 227 -9.54 -2.02 6.88
N HIS A 228 -9.34 -3.16 7.53
CA HIS A 228 -8.27 -4.08 7.16
C HIS A 228 -8.74 -5.52 7.18
N THR A 229 -8.45 -6.27 6.13
CA THR A 229 -8.60 -7.73 6.12
C THR A 229 -7.33 -8.40 5.63
N CYS A 230 -7.14 -9.66 5.99
CA CYS A 230 -6.07 -10.46 5.41
C CYS A 230 -6.52 -11.88 5.07
N ARG A 231 -5.92 -12.43 4.01
CA ARG A 231 -6.18 -13.80 3.55
C ARG A 231 -4.89 -14.50 3.14
N ASP A 232 -4.89 -15.81 3.22
CA ASP A 232 -3.77 -16.61 2.73
C ASP A 232 -4.02 -17.02 1.26
N ILE A 233 -2.97 -16.96 0.45
CA ILE A 233 -2.95 -17.43 -0.93
C ILE A 233 -1.79 -18.42 -1.14
N LEU A 234 -1.86 -19.19 -2.22
CA LEU A 234 -0.72 -19.99 -2.68
C LEU A 234 0.05 -19.21 -3.76
N TRP A 235 1.36 -19.12 -3.59
CA TRP A 235 2.25 -18.43 -4.53
C TRP A 235 3.62 -19.12 -4.60
N LEU A 236 4.28 -19.05 -5.77
CA LEU A 236 5.61 -19.62 -6.05
C LEU A 236 5.84 -21.01 -5.43
N ASP A 237 5.41 -22.08 -6.11
CA ASP A 237 5.48 -23.47 -5.62
C ASP A 237 4.63 -23.75 -4.37
N ASN A 238 3.36 -23.35 -4.41
CA ASN A 238 2.39 -23.61 -3.34
C ASN A 238 2.82 -23.11 -1.94
N ASN A 239 3.75 -22.14 -1.89
CA ASN A 239 4.04 -21.49 -0.62
C ASN A 239 2.83 -20.67 -0.19
N ARG A 240 2.43 -20.85 1.06
CA ARG A 240 1.32 -20.09 1.65
C ARG A 240 1.82 -18.70 2.04
N VAL A 241 1.23 -17.67 1.44
CA VAL A 241 1.59 -16.27 1.64
C VAL A 241 0.36 -15.49 2.09
N ARG A 242 0.48 -14.74 3.17
CA ARG A 242 -0.57 -13.85 3.65
C ARG A 242 -0.58 -12.55 2.84
N ARG A 243 -1.78 -12.09 2.49
CA ARG A 243 -2.04 -10.86 1.75
C ARG A 243 -2.94 -9.95 2.55
N HIS A 244 -2.54 -8.69 2.62
CA HIS A 244 -3.26 -7.66 3.36
C HIS A 244 -4.02 -6.74 2.40
N THR A 245 -5.25 -6.43 2.78
CA THR A 245 -6.11 -5.46 2.11
C THR A 245 -6.49 -4.39 3.12
N PHE A 246 -6.26 -3.13 2.79
CA PHE A 246 -6.83 -2.00 3.49
C PHE A 246 -7.93 -1.38 2.62
N TRP A 247 -9.12 -1.25 3.18
CA TRP A 247 -10.32 -0.79 2.50
C TRP A 247 -10.42 0.73 2.54
N ASP A 248 -10.69 1.32 1.39
CA ASP A 248 -10.84 2.75 1.22
C ASP A 248 -11.86 2.99 0.11
N GLU A 249 -12.75 3.97 0.30
CA GLU A 249 -13.83 4.29 -0.64
C GLU A 249 -13.31 4.66 -2.04
N ARG A 250 -12.10 5.23 -2.14
CA ARG A 250 -11.51 5.65 -3.42
C ARG A 250 -11.01 4.45 -4.20
N ASN A 251 -10.29 3.56 -3.52
CA ASN A 251 -9.87 2.25 -4.00
C ASN A 251 -9.13 1.45 -2.91
N PRO A 252 -9.40 0.13 -2.74
CA PRO A 252 -8.68 -0.70 -1.79
C PRO A 252 -7.18 -0.76 -2.06
N ILE A 253 -6.40 -0.73 -0.98
CA ILE A 253 -4.95 -0.90 -1.00
C ILE A 253 -4.66 -2.36 -0.75
N ARG A 254 -4.05 -3.03 -1.71
CA ARG A 254 -3.86 -4.47 -1.65
C ARG A 254 -2.43 -4.87 -1.93
N GLY A 255 -2.05 -5.97 -1.32
CA GLY A 255 -0.93 -6.73 -1.78
C GLY A 255 0.41 -6.07 -1.55
N LEU A 256 1.24 -5.95 -2.60
CA LEU A 256 2.61 -5.44 -2.47
C LEU A 256 2.62 -4.05 -1.81
N THR A 257 1.69 -3.19 -2.24
CA THR A 257 1.51 -1.85 -1.68
C THR A 257 1.22 -1.93 -0.18
N SER A 258 0.29 -2.78 0.25
CA SER A 258 -0.02 -3.01 1.68
C SER A 258 1.19 -3.50 2.46
N ASP A 259 1.93 -4.48 1.90
CA ASP A 259 3.08 -5.09 2.58
C ASP A 259 4.19 -4.05 2.83
N ILE A 260 4.45 -3.16 1.87
CA ILE A 260 5.39 -2.05 2.00
C ILE A 260 4.92 -1.05 3.06
N LEU A 261 3.65 -0.67 3.03
CA LEU A 261 3.07 0.32 3.95
C LEU A 261 3.07 -0.18 5.40
N ILE A 262 2.75 -1.46 5.62
CA ILE A 262 2.82 -2.08 6.95
C ILE A 262 4.25 -2.05 7.48
N LEU A 263 5.24 -2.43 6.65
CA LEU A 263 6.64 -2.42 7.07
C LEU A 263 7.12 -0.99 7.40
N ALA A 264 6.80 -0.02 6.54
CA ALA A 264 7.16 1.37 6.74
C ALA A 264 6.55 1.92 8.03
N ALA A 265 5.26 1.67 8.29
CA ALA A 265 4.57 2.08 9.51
C ALA A 265 5.17 1.40 10.75
N ALA A 266 5.47 0.10 10.69
CA ALA A 266 6.03 -0.64 11.81
C ALA A 266 7.43 -0.12 12.20
N ILE A 267 8.25 0.23 11.21
CA ILE A 267 9.56 0.85 11.45
C ILE A 267 9.38 2.26 12.03
N ALA A 268 8.55 3.08 11.40
CA ALA A 268 8.34 4.46 11.82
C ALA A 268 7.86 4.52 13.28
N TYR A 269 6.81 3.78 13.63
CA TYR A 269 6.23 3.86 14.97
C TYR A 269 6.88 2.92 16.00
N GLY A 270 7.84 2.07 15.58
CA GLY A 270 8.49 1.10 16.47
C GLY A 270 7.51 0.05 17.02
N GLU A 271 6.37 -0.13 16.35
CA GLU A 271 5.27 -0.98 16.80
C GLU A 271 5.01 -2.12 15.81
N LYS A 272 4.53 -3.25 16.33
CA LYS A 272 4.04 -4.34 15.48
C LYS A 272 2.58 -4.08 15.10
N PRO A 273 2.15 -4.46 13.89
CA PRO A 273 0.74 -4.36 13.53
C PRO A 273 -0.12 -5.20 14.49
N LEU A 274 -1.35 -4.72 14.75
CA LEU A 274 -2.35 -5.37 15.61
C LEU A 274 -3.11 -6.49 14.88
N PHE A 275 -2.41 -7.20 14.01
CA PHE A 275 -2.90 -8.34 13.24
C PHE A 275 -1.73 -9.25 12.87
N SER A 276 -2.04 -10.49 12.51
CA SER A 276 -1.02 -11.47 12.14
C SER A 276 -0.48 -11.18 10.73
N LEU A 277 0.80 -10.81 10.66
CA LEU A 277 1.47 -10.34 9.44
C LEU A 277 1.77 -11.45 8.41
N THR A 278 2.00 -12.67 8.86
CA THR A 278 2.43 -13.76 7.98
C THR A 278 1.64 -15.03 8.24
N SER A 279 1.47 -15.83 7.20
CA SER A 279 1.01 -17.20 7.34
C SER A 279 2.07 -18.04 8.09
N PRO A 280 1.67 -19.07 8.87
CA PRO A 280 2.61 -20.08 9.36
C PRO A 280 3.45 -20.65 8.22
N GLY A 281 4.78 -20.71 8.42
CA GLY A 281 5.72 -21.24 7.43
C GLY A 281 5.93 -20.35 6.19
N GLN A 282 5.39 -19.13 6.16
CA GLN A 282 5.55 -18.24 5.02
C GLN A 282 7.03 -17.89 4.77
N PRO A 283 7.54 -18.05 3.53
CA PRO A 283 8.90 -17.64 3.19
C PRO A 283 9.10 -16.12 3.32
N THR A 284 10.32 -15.70 3.67
CA THR A 284 10.68 -14.29 3.70
C THR A 284 10.72 -13.69 2.29
N GLN A 285 10.68 -12.36 2.16
CA GLN A 285 10.82 -11.70 0.84
C GLN A 285 12.14 -12.08 0.16
N ALA A 286 13.26 -12.17 0.90
CA ALA A 286 14.53 -12.60 0.36
C ALA A 286 14.50 -14.06 -0.16
N GLN A 287 13.80 -14.95 0.55
CA GLN A 287 13.57 -16.33 0.09
C GLN A 287 12.68 -16.37 -1.15
N LEU A 288 11.60 -15.58 -1.20
CA LEU A 288 10.73 -15.49 -2.38
C LEU A 288 11.48 -14.94 -3.60
N ILE A 289 12.32 -13.91 -3.43
CA ILE A 289 13.19 -13.39 -4.49
C ILE A 289 14.16 -14.49 -4.95
N THR A 290 14.81 -15.18 -4.02
CA THR A 290 15.71 -16.29 -4.37
C THR A 290 14.99 -17.39 -5.13
N LEU A 291 13.78 -17.79 -4.71
CA LEU A 291 12.95 -18.77 -5.40
C LEU A 291 12.56 -18.30 -6.80
N ALA A 292 12.27 -17.02 -6.99
CA ALA A 292 11.87 -16.48 -8.28
C ALA A 292 13.01 -16.46 -9.32
N PHE A 293 14.26 -16.27 -8.89
CA PHE A 293 15.40 -16.04 -9.79
C PHE A 293 16.47 -17.14 -9.81
N ASN A 294 16.59 -17.94 -8.74
CA ASN A 294 17.68 -18.91 -8.60
C ASN A 294 17.20 -20.37 -8.48
N SER A 295 15.90 -20.61 -8.39
CA SER A 295 15.36 -21.99 -8.35
C SER A 295 15.29 -22.60 -9.76
N PRO A 296 15.13 -23.94 -9.89
CA PRO A 296 14.85 -24.59 -11.17
C PRO A 296 13.64 -24.00 -11.94
N LEU A 297 12.76 -23.26 -11.26
CA LEU A 297 11.65 -22.52 -11.88
C LEU A 297 12.12 -21.34 -12.73
N ALA A 298 13.29 -20.75 -12.43
CA ALA A 298 13.85 -19.60 -13.14
C ALA A 298 14.36 -19.96 -14.55
N VAL A 299 14.61 -21.24 -14.82
CA VAL A 299 15.28 -21.72 -16.05
C VAL A 299 14.30 -22.09 -17.18
N LYS A 300 12.99 -22.18 -16.92
CA LYS A 300 12.02 -22.57 -17.96
C LYS A 300 11.79 -21.43 -18.96
N LYS A 301 12.42 -21.56 -20.14
CA LYS A 301 12.29 -20.69 -21.35
C LYS A 301 10.83 -20.39 -21.77
N PHE A 302 9.86 -21.18 -21.28
CA PHE A 302 8.42 -21.03 -21.51
C PHE A 302 7.64 -21.07 -20.19
N ARG A 303 8.03 -20.28 -19.20
CA ARG A 303 7.30 -20.17 -17.93
C ARG A 303 5.93 -19.51 -18.16
N VAL A 304 4.84 -20.22 -17.83
CA VAL A 304 3.56 -19.57 -17.52
C VAL A 304 3.74 -18.81 -16.21
N LYS A 305 3.45 -17.49 -16.21
CA LYS A 305 3.59 -16.66 -15.01
C LYS A 305 2.90 -17.34 -13.82
N PRO A 306 3.54 -17.43 -12.63
CA PRO A 306 2.91 -18.03 -11.45
C PRO A 306 1.62 -17.27 -11.13
N ARG A 307 0.48 -17.88 -11.40
CA ARG A 307 -0.80 -17.31 -10.98
C ARG A 307 -0.90 -17.44 -9.48
N MET A 308 -1.20 -16.33 -8.80
CA MET A 308 -1.60 -16.38 -7.39
C MET A 308 -2.92 -17.15 -7.32
N GLN A 309 -2.95 -18.24 -6.56
CA GLN A 309 -4.14 -19.06 -6.42
C GLN A 309 -4.79 -18.78 -5.07
N PHE A 310 -6.06 -18.39 -5.12
CA PHE A 310 -6.87 -18.23 -3.91
C PHE A 310 -7.16 -19.60 -3.30
N LEU A 311 -7.03 -19.70 -1.98
CA LEU A 311 -7.57 -20.84 -1.25
C LEU A 311 -9.10 -20.82 -1.39
N LYS A 312 -9.70 -21.95 -1.75
CA LYS A 312 -11.16 -22.13 -1.72
C LYS A 312 -11.62 -22.13 -0.25
N ALA A 313 -12.81 -21.59 0.01
CA ALA A 313 -13.50 -21.85 1.27
C ALA A 313 -13.66 -23.37 1.45
N PRO A 314 -13.54 -23.90 2.68
CA PRO A 314 -13.89 -25.29 2.93
C PRO A 314 -15.37 -25.49 2.55
N ASP A 315 -15.60 -26.35 1.56
CA ASP A 315 -16.95 -26.75 1.16
C ASP A 315 -17.51 -27.66 2.28
N PRO A 316 -18.59 -27.25 2.98
CA PRO A 316 -19.14 -28.03 4.10
C PRO A 316 -19.69 -29.40 3.66
N HIS A 317 -19.75 -29.69 2.35
CA HIS A 317 -20.25 -30.95 1.80
C HIS A 317 -19.21 -31.78 1.03
N ARG A 318 -17.94 -31.37 0.94
CA ARG A 318 -16.89 -32.18 0.28
C ARG A 318 -16.19 -33.12 1.26
N THR A 319 -16.48 -34.42 1.14
CA THR A 319 -15.61 -35.48 1.65
C THR A 319 -14.33 -35.58 0.82
N ASN A 320 -13.23 -35.98 1.47
CA ASN A 320 -11.83 -35.84 1.04
C ASN A 320 -11.37 -36.51 -0.27
N ASP A 321 -12.25 -37.09 -1.08
CA ASP A 321 -11.87 -37.73 -2.35
C ASP A 321 -12.51 -36.97 -3.51
N GLU A 322 -11.78 -36.01 -4.08
CA GLU A 322 -11.81 -35.61 -5.50
C GLU A 322 -10.95 -34.36 -5.73
N LEU A 323 -9.63 -34.56 -5.79
CA LEU A 323 -8.68 -33.62 -6.40
C LEU A 323 -8.75 -33.76 -7.93
N GLN A 324 -9.76 -33.13 -8.54
CA GLN A 324 -9.71 -32.82 -9.97
C GLN A 324 -9.69 -31.30 -10.17
N GLN A 325 -8.71 -30.84 -10.95
CA GLN A 325 -8.58 -29.46 -11.41
C GLN A 325 -9.67 -29.18 -12.46
N PRO A 326 -10.42 -28.08 -12.36
CA PRO A 326 -11.18 -27.56 -13.51
C PRO A 326 -10.58 -26.26 -14.07
N HIS A 327 -10.82 -26.12 -15.37
CA HIS A 327 -10.37 -25.10 -16.33
C HIS A 327 -10.85 -23.66 -16.06
N ASP A 328 -10.19 -22.72 -16.75
CA ASP A 328 -10.41 -21.26 -16.81
C ASP A 328 -11.90 -20.84 -16.82
N GLU A 329 -12.27 -19.91 -15.93
CA GLU A 329 -13.35 -18.94 -16.17
C GLU A 329 -12.92 -17.54 -15.71
N ARG A 330 -13.40 -16.54 -16.46
CA ARG A 330 -13.05 -15.11 -16.39
C ARG A 330 -13.56 -14.47 -15.08
N PRO A 331 -12.98 -13.33 -14.63
CA PRO A 331 -13.48 -12.65 -13.44
C PRO A 331 -14.70 -11.79 -13.81
N ASP A 332 -15.89 -12.35 -13.71
CA ASP A 332 -17.13 -11.57 -13.60
C ASP A 332 -17.30 -11.14 -12.13
N PHE A 333 -16.97 -9.89 -11.83
CA PHE A 333 -17.46 -9.25 -10.61
C PHE A 333 -18.87 -8.71 -10.90
N PRO A 334 -19.90 -9.04 -10.11
CA PRO A 334 -21.17 -8.33 -10.21
C PRO A 334 -20.96 -6.89 -9.75
N LEU A 335 -21.14 -5.95 -10.68
CA LEU A 335 -21.34 -4.53 -10.37
C LEU A 335 -22.55 -4.42 -9.44
N ALA A 336 -22.42 -3.64 -8.37
CA ALA A 336 -23.54 -3.29 -7.52
C ALA A 336 -24.69 -2.73 -8.39
N PRO A 337 -25.95 -3.14 -8.17
CA PRO A 337 -27.07 -2.60 -8.92
C PRO A 337 -27.20 -1.10 -8.61
N PRO A 338 -27.54 -0.25 -9.60
CA PRO A 338 -27.79 1.16 -9.36
C PRO A 338 -28.97 1.32 -8.39
N LEU A 339 -28.84 2.28 -7.46
CA LEU A 339 -29.92 2.68 -6.57
C LEU A 339 -31.11 3.17 -7.40
N ASP A 340 -32.27 2.52 -7.22
CA ASP A 340 -33.53 2.95 -7.82
C ASP A 340 -33.88 4.38 -7.38
N PRO A 341 -34.21 5.29 -8.31
CA PRO A 341 -34.75 6.59 -7.94
C PRO A 341 -36.17 6.42 -7.39
N SER A 342 -36.40 6.94 -6.19
CA SER A 342 -37.71 7.04 -5.55
C SER A 342 -38.74 7.73 -6.48
N PRO A 343 -40.04 7.40 -6.40
CA PRO A 343 -41.02 7.85 -7.37
C PRO A 343 -41.33 9.34 -7.17
N ASN A 344 -41.20 10.13 -8.22
CA ASN A 344 -41.66 11.51 -8.22
C ASN A 344 -43.17 11.52 -8.54
N PRO A 345 -44.05 12.04 -7.66
CA PRO A 345 -45.47 12.08 -7.89
C PRO A 345 -45.78 13.32 -8.70
N ASN A 346 -46.04 13.18 -10.00
CA ASN A 346 -46.85 14.10 -10.79
C ASN A 346 -47.09 13.49 -12.17
N GLY A 347 -48.23 12.81 -12.29
CA GLY A 347 -48.74 12.38 -13.58
C GLY A 347 -49.17 13.60 -14.39
N ILE A 348 -48.61 13.73 -15.60
CA ILE A 348 -49.31 14.38 -16.71
C ILE A 348 -49.13 13.50 -17.94
N ASP A 349 -50.28 13.03 -18.39
CA ASP A 349 -50.58 12.20 -19.52
C ASP A 349 -50.33 12.96 -20.83
N THR A 350 -49.48 12.45 -21.73
CA THR A 350 -49.54 12.80 -23.17
C THR A 350 -49.03 11.66 -24.04
N ALA A 351 -49.94 11.13 -24.85
CA ALA A 351 -49.70 10.17 -25.91
C ALA A 351 -48.82 10.73 -27.05
N ARG A 352 -47.93 9.90 -27.59
CA ARG A 352 -47.35 9.97 -28.96
C ARG A 352 -46.64 8.64 -29.28
N ILE A 353 -47.27 7.75 -30.05
CA ILE A 353 -47.19 7.65 -31.52
C ILE A 353 -45.74 7.49 -32.03
N THR A 354 -45.42 6.22 -32.28
CA THR A 354 -44.51 5.60 -33.26
C THR A 354 -43.57 6.47 -34.11
N LYS A 355 -42.27 6.16 -33.95
CA LYS A 355 -41.14 6.03 -34.92
C LYS A 355 -41.51 5.99 -36.43
N PRO A 356 -40.64 6.46 -37.36
CA PRO A 356 -39.47 5.65 -37.74
C PRO A 356 -38.14 6.36 -38.14
N LYS A 357 -37.07 5.58 -37.89
CA LYS A 357 -35.81 5.35 -38.63
C LYS A 357 -35.19 6.47 -39.47
N LEU A 358 -33.97 6.87 -39.07
CA LEU A 358 -32.72 6.55 -39.78
C LEU A 358 -31.55 6.54 -38.78
#